data_AF-A0A4S9YRB4-F1
#
_entry.id   AF-A0A4S9YRB4-F1
#
_cell.length_a   1.000
_cell.length_b   1.000
_cell.length_c   1.000
_cell.angle_alpha   90.00
_cell.angle_beta   90.00
_cell.angle_gamma   90.00
#
_symmetry.space_group_name_H-M   'P 1'
#
loop_
_entity.id
_entity.type
_entity.pdbx_description
1 polymer ?
#
loop_
_entity_poly.entity_id
_entity_poly.type
_entity_poly.pdbx_seq_one_letter_code
_entity_poly.pdbx_strand_id
1 'polypeptide(L)'
;MPSTTSCLSSPNTTPFLITVQDAILLEDSEGFSILRDHLSVECCNDFCKDHATDVTEDQQAWILMRDILHALLAPVVALHDHTTRVAQKFTKATKPEDIEFAFRNKGRNAFVWLTSFLADDEDWCLSKNCPACVVQHALDAEFQIRLMAAACLLSCAKGPEPGDGPTLPSFDFFLRSLRDALKEDELWGPDYYEYIEPKAEDLNMGMQDLMRQCEKLELAMTPPGTPEDTPLPSFSYFSERRMSLMTPTKTIYPRRQSVVPGITIKRSKLAKVQMKMAQEEEQWLQSFVQNAWQTLNPFQIQMPSMNTIARRMSLVAGP
;
A
#
# COMPACT_ATOMS: atom_id res chain seq x y z
N MET A 1 -5.93 -58.79 2.18
CA MET A 1 -5.70 -57.56 2.96
C MET A 1 -5.26 -56.48 2.00
N PRO A 2 -5.78 -55.26 2.14
CA PRO A 2 -6.04 -54.38 1.02
C PRO A 2 -4.78 -53.64 0.57
N SER A 3 -4.60 -53.60 -0.74
CA SER A 3 -3.66 -52.72 -1.44
C SER A 3 -4.16 -51.29 -1.34
N THR A 4 -3.56 -50.48 -0.49
CA THR A 4 -3.73 -49.03 -0.50
C THR A 4 -2.84 -48.44 -1.59
N THR A 5 -3.41 -48.29 -2.78
CA THR A 5 -2.95 -47.32 -3.78
C THR A 5 -3.05 -45.93 -3.17
N SER A 6 -1.94 -45.46 -2.61
CA SER A 6 -1.74 -44.05 -2.26
C SER A 6 -1.49 -43.30 -3.55
N CYS A 7 -2.56 -42.89 -4.22
CA CYS A 7 -2.51 -41.90 -5.28
C CYS A 7 -2.22 -40.54 -4.61
N LEU A 8 -0.94 -40.26 -4.36
CA LEU A 8 -0.49 -38.93 -3.98
C LEU A 8 -0.78 -38.03 -5.17
N SER A 9 -1.82 -37.19 -5.05
CA SER A 9 -1.98 -36.00 -5.87
C SER A 9 -0.64 -35.28 -5.88
N SER A 10 -0.08 -35.05 -7.07
CA SER A 10 1.12 -34.23 -7.21
C SER A 10 0.90 -32.95 -6.41
N PRO A 11 1.81 -32.56 -5.51
CA PRO A 11 1.71 -31.25 -4.87
C PRO A 11 1.66 -30.19 -5.98
N ASN A 12 0.86 -29.15 -5.77
CA ASN A 12 0.82 -28.02 -6.69
C ASN A 12 2.25 -27.47 -6.84
N THR A 13 2.67 -27.20 -8.06
CA THR A 13 4.03 -26.76 -8.36
C THR A 13 4.35 -25.43 -7.65
N THR A 14 3.38 -24.52 -7.59
CA THR A 14 3.48 -23.22 -6.89
C THR A 14 2.62 -23.21 -5.62
N PRO A 15 2.99 -22.44 -4.58
CA PRO A 15 2.20 -22.34 -3.35
C PRO A 15 0.84 -21.65 -3.57
N PHE A 16 0.75 -20.82 -4.61
CA PHE A 16 -0.46 -20.08 -4.97
C PHE A 16 -1.28 -20.86 -6.00
N LEU A 17 -2.60 -20.81 -5.85
CA LEU A 17 -3.58 -21.47 -6.69
C LEU A 17 -4.39 -20.44 -7.49
N ILE A 18 -4.43 -20.61 -8.79
CA ILE A 18 -5.23 -19.79 -9.70
C ILE A 18 -6.38 -20.63 -10.21
N THR A 19 -7.61 -20.14 -10.05
CA THR A 19 -8.77 -20.84 -10.59
C THR A 19 -8.82 -20.70 -12.11
N VAL A 20 -9.51 -21.61 -12.80
CA VAL A 20 -9.70 -21.51 -14.27
C VAL A 20 -10.33 -20.17 -14.66
N GLN A 21 -11.25 -19.65 -13.85
CA GLN A 21 -11.91 -18.37 -14.11
C GLN A 21 -10.93 -17.19 -14.01
N ASP A 22 -10.02 -17.22 -13.04
CA ASP A 22 -9.02 -16.17 -12.85
C ASP A 22 -7.94 -16.25 -13.95
N ALA A 23 -7.59 -17.45 -14.41
CA ALA A 23 -6.67 -17.64 -15.53
C ALA A 23 -7.23 -17.04 -16.85
N ILE A 24 -8.52 -17.26 -17.13
CA ILE A 24 -9.20 -16.66 -18.30
C ILE A 24 -9.19 -15.13 -18.18
N LEU A 25 -9.45 -14.59 -16.99
CA LEU A 25 -9.42 -13.14 -16.76
C LEU A 25 -8.04 -12.52 -17.01
N LEU A 26 -6.97 -13.24 -16.68
CA LEU A 26 -5.60 -12.81 -16.97
C LEU A 26 -5.28 -12.90 -18.47
N GLU A 27 -5.73 -13.96 -19.15
CA GLU A 27 -5.53 -14.15 -20.60
C GLU A 27 -6.28 -13.11 -21.43
N ASP A 28 -7.51 -12.77 -21.04
CA ASP A 28 -8.33 -11.75 -21.71
C ASP A 28 -7.82 -10.31 -21.46
N SER A 29 -6.88 -10.11 -20.53
CA SER A 29 -6.33 -8.80 -20.23
C SER A 29 -5.20 -8.43 -21.18
N GLU A 30 -5.46 -7.46 -22.07
CA GLU A 30 -4.44 -6.86 -22.93
C GLU A 30 -3.28 -6.28 -22.10
N GLY A 31 -3.58 -5.58 -21.00
CA GLY A 31 -2.56 -5.01 -20.13
C GLY A 31 -1.66 -6.05 -19.49
N PHE A 32 -2.23 -7.18 -19.04
CA PHE A 32 -1.43 -8.26 -18.48
C PHE A 32 -0.61 -8.98 -19.56
N SER A 33 -1.16 -9.18 -20.77
CA SER A 33 -0.43 -9.76 -21.89
C SER A 33 0.79 -8.92 -22.27
N ILE A 34 0.64 -7.60 -22.40
CA ILE A 34 1.76 -6.68 -22.67
C ILE A 34 2.81 -6.74 -21.56
N LEU A 35 2.39 -6.82 -20.29
CA LEU A 35 3.31 -7.00 -19.16
C LEU A 35 4.11 -8.29 -19.30
N ARG A 36 3.46 -9.42 -19.59
CA ARG A 36 4.15 -10.71 -19.75
C ARG A 36 5.16 -10.69 -20.89
N ASP A 37 4.80 -10.10 -22.02
CA ASP A 37 5.72 -9.92 -23.16
C ASP A 37 6.94 -9.10 -22.75
N HIS A 38 6.73 -7.99 -22.04
CA HIS A 38 7.83 -7.18 -21.52
C HIS A 38 8.73 -7.96 -20.56
N LEU A 39 8.15 -8.67 -19.60
CA LEU A 39 8.90 -9.47 -18.63
C LEU A 39 9.66 -10.63 -19.27
N SER A 40 9.15 -11.19 -20.38
CA SER A 40 9.87 -12.22 -21.13
C SER A 40 11.18 -11.73 -21.76
N VAL A 41 11.29 -10.41 -21.99
CA VAL A 41 12.46 -9.76 -22.58
C VAL A 41 13.38 -9.18 -21.51
N GLU A 42 12.82 -8.44 -20.54
CA GLU A 42 13.60 -7.74 -19.52
C GLU A 42 14.03 -8.63 -18.35
N CYS A 43 13.18 -9.57 -17.96
CA CYS A 43 13.45 -10.47 -16.85
C CYS A 43 13.90 -11.84 -17.36
N CYS A 44 14.83 -12.44 -16.64
CA CYS A 44 15.32 -13.75 -17.01
C CYS A 44 14.26 -14.81 -16.68
N ASN A 45 13.78 -15.54 -17.69
CA ASN A 45 12.95 -16.73 -17.49
C ASN A 45 13.81 -17.97 -17.13
N ASP A 46 15.12 -17.80 -16.96
CA ASP A 46 16.01 -18.89 -16.57
C ASP A 46 15.79 -19.29 -15.10
N PHE A 47 15.76 -20.59 -14.88
CA PHE A 47 15.69 -21.17 -13.55
C PHE A 47 17.10 -21.36 -12.98
N CYS A 48 17.25 -21.14 -11.67
CA CYS A 48 18.50 -21.46 -10.99
C CYS A 48 18.68 -22.99 -10.93
N LYS A 49 19.86 -23.46 -10.54
CA LYS A 49 20.16 -24.89 -10.44
C LYS A 49 19.22 -25.64 -9.50
N ASP A 50 18.77 -24.98 -8.44
CA ASP A 50 17.90 -25.58 -7.42
C ASP A 50 16.43 -25.68 -7.88
N HIS A 51 16.05 -24.88 -8.87
CA HIS A 51 14.69 -24.82 -9.42
C HIS A 51 14.61 -25.24 -10.89
N ALA A 52 15.71 -25.78 -11.44
CA ALA A 52 15.72 -26.29 -12.79
C ALA A 52 14.79 -27.51 -12.88
N THR A 53 13.84 -27.45 -13.80
CA THR A 53 12.94 -28.56 -14.13
C THR A 53 12.82 -28.66 -15.64
N ASP A 54 12.77 -29.88 -16.16
CA ASP A 54 12.53 -30.13 -17.59
C ASP A 54 11.01 -30.15 -17.91
N VAL A 55 10.15 -30.08 -16.89
CA VAL A 55 8.70 -30.06 -17.05
C VAL A 55 8.25 -28.67 -17.44
N THR A 56 7.87 -28.50 -18.71
CA THR A 56 7.47 -27.19 -19.26
C THR A 56 6.25 -26.61 -18.54
N GLU A 57 5.29 -27.43 -18.14
CA GLU A 57 4.09 -26.99 -17.41
C GLU A 57 4.45 -26.35 -16.07
N ASP A 58 5.39 -26.95 -15.33
CA ASP A 58 5.90 -26.42 -14.06
C ASP A 58 6.60 -25.07 -14.26
N GLN A 59 7.44 -24.96 -15.29
CA GLN A 59 8.12 -23.71 -15.63
C GLN A 59 7.11 -22.60 -15.92
N GLN A 60 6.07 -22.91 -16.71
CA GLN A 60 5.03 -21.93 -17.05
C GLN A 60 4.23 -21.50 -15.83
N ALA A 61 3.94 -22.40 -14.88
CA ALA A 61 3.27 -22.07 -13.63
C ALA A 61 4.10 -21.08 -12.79
N TRP A 62 5.41 -21.34 -12.63
CA TRP A 62 6.30 -20.42 -11.92
C TRP A 62 6.43 -19.06 -12.60
N ILE A 63 6.55 -19.03 -13.93
CA ILE A 63 6.65 -17.80 -14.72
C ILE A 63 5.36 -16.98 -14.59
N LEU A 64 4.20 -17.61 -14.75
CA LEU A 64 2.91 -16.94 -14.58
C LEU A 64 2.78 -16.34 -13.18
N MET A 65 3.17 -17.08 -12.16
CA MET A 65 3.09 -16.62 -10.79
C MET A 65 4.05 -15.44 -10.52
N ARG A 66 5.28 -15.50 -11.07
CA ARG A 66 6.22 -14.37 -11.06
C ARG A 66 5.61 -13.15 -11.73
N ASP A 67 4.97 -13.31 -12.89
CA ASP A 67 4.35 -12.21 -13.64
C ASP A 67 3.21 -11.54 -12.84
N ILE A 68 2.40 -12.33 -12.12
CA ILE A 68 1.36 -11.81 -11.21
C ILE A 68 1.98 -11.04 -10.05
N LEU A 69 3.01 -11.59 -9.41
CA LEU A 69 3.72 -10.89 -8.33
C LEU A 69 4.33 -9.58 -8.83
N HIS A 70 4.91 -9.57 -10.04
CA HIS A 70 5.42 -8.35 -10.65
C HIS A 70 4.32 -7.31 -10.86
N ALA A 71 3.17 -7.73 -11.40
CA ALA A 71 2.02 -6.87 -11.64
C ALA A 71 1.49 -6.23 -10.34
N LEU A 72 1.65 -6.90 -9.20
CA LEU A 72 1.28 -6.41 -7.88
C LEU A 72 2.35 -5.50 -7.25
N LEU A 73 3.62 -5.90 -7.32
CA LEU A 73 4.70 -5.32 -6.52
C LEU A 73 5.46 -4.18 -7.21
N ALA A 74 5.69 -4.28 -8.53
CA ALA A 74 6.37 -3.22 -9.28
C ALA A 74 5.66 -1.84 -9.18
N PRO A 75 4.32 -1.76 -9.16
CA PRO A 75 3.62 -0.49 -8.90
C PRO A 75 3.92 0.13 -7.54
N VAL A 76 4.18 -0.70 -6.51
CA VAL A 76 4.53 -0.20 -5.19
C VAL A 76 5.94 0.40 -5.19
N VAL A 77 6.88 -0.20 -5.91
CA VAL A 77 8.21 0.38 -6.14
C VAL A 77 8.08 1.71 -6.87
N ALA A 78 7.29 1.75 -7.94
CA ALA A 78 7.09 2.96 -8.73
C ALA A 78 6.42 4.08 -7.90
N LEU A 79 5.47 3.74 -7.02
CA LEU A 79 4.87 4.67 -6.06
C LEU A 79 5.93 5.25 -5.11
N HIS A 80 6.79 4.39 -4.55
CA HIS A 80 7.85 4.82 -3.64
C HIS A 80 8.88 5.74 -4.33
N ASP A 81 9.34 5.36 -5.53
CA ASP A 81 10.27 6.17 -6.34
C ASP A 81 9.67 7.54 -6.65
N HIS A 82 8.40 7.56 -7.07
CA HIS A 82 7.69 8.79 -7.40
C HIS A 82 7.54 9.70 -6.16
N THR A 83 7.01 9.15 -5.06
CA THR A 83 6.81 9.91 -3.82
C THR A 83 8.13 10.44 -3.25
N THR A 84 9.21 9.65 -3.35
CA THR A 84 10.56 10.09 -2.99
C THR A 84 11.00 11.30 -3.81
N ARG A 85 10.85 11.25 -5.14
CA ARG A 85 11.22 12.36 -6.03
C ARG A 85 10.42 13.63 -5.74
N VAL A 86 9.11 13.52 -5.56
CA VAL A 86 8.24 14.66 -5.25
C VAL A 86 8.61 15.27 -3.90
N ALA A 87 8.72 14.44 -2.87
CA ALA A 87 9.09 14.87 -1.52
C ALA A 87 10.47 15.53 -1.48
N GLN A 88 11.46 14.98 -2.19
CA GLN A 88 12.80 15.56 -2.27
C GLN A 88 12.77 16.95 -2.92
N LYS A 89 12.02 17.13 -4.02
CA LYS A 89 11.88 18.44 -4.67
C LYS A 89 11.13 19.44 -3.79
N PHE A 90 10.07 18.99 -3.09
CA PHE A 90 9.25 19.84 -2.23
C PHE A 90 10.02 20.31 -0.99
N THR A 91 10.65 19.40 -0.27
CA THR A 91 11.37 19.69 0.98
C THR A 91 12.72 20.35 0.75
N LYS A 92 13.33 20.15 -0.43
CA LYS A 92 14.74 20.46 -0.69
C LYS A 92 15.69 19.82 0.34
N ALA A 93 15.26 18.69 0.92
CA ALA A 93 16.03 17.95 1.88
C ALA A 93 17.34 17.46 1.26
N THR A 94 18.43 17.63 2.01
CA THR A 94 19.75 17.08 1.65
C THR A 94 20.00 15.72 2.28
N LYS A 95 19.25 15.38 3.34
CA LYS A 95 19.33 14.10 4.03
C LYS A 95 18.11 13.24 3.71
N PRO A 96 18.28 11.93 3.51
CA PRO A 96 17.17 11.02 3.22
C PRO A 96 16.14 10.99 4.36
N GLU A 97 16.60 11.04 5.61
CA GLU A 97 15.71 11.06 6.78
C GLU A 97 14.84 12.33 6.88
N ASP A 98 15.16 13.40 6.15
CA ASP A 98 14.36 14.62 6.16
C ASP A 98 13.25 14.61 5.10
N ILE A 99 13.29 13.67 4.14
CA ILE A 99 12.32 13.57 3.04
C ILE A 99 10.93 13.17 3.56
N GLU A 100 10.86 12.33 4.59
CA GLU A 100 9.60 11.89 5.20
C GLU A 100 8.74 13.03 5.76
N PHE A 101 9.34 14.21 6.03
CA PHE A 101 8.60 15.39 6.51
C PHE A 101 7.72 16.04 5.44
N ALA A 102 7.82 15.62 4.17
CA ALA A 102 6.87 15.98 3.14
C ALA A 102 5.46 15.41 3.43
N PHE A 103 5.38 14.32 4.19
CA PHE A 103 4.16 13.57 4.43
C PHE A 103 3.73 13.61 5.90
N ARG A 104 2.47 13.25 6.17
CA ARG A 104 1.87 13.24 7.51
C ARG A 104 1.09 11.95 7.77
N ASN A 105 0.90 11.62 9.05
CA ASN A 105 0.03 10.54 9.52
C ASN A 105 0.30 9.20 8.81
N LYS A 106 -0.75 8.56 8.29
CA LYS A 106 -0.66 7.25 7.61
C LYS A 106 0.21 7.31 6.35
N GLY A 107 0.14 8.40 5.58
CA GLY A 107 1.01 8.61 4.42
C GLY A 107 2.50 8.62 4.79
N ARG A 108 2.87 9.31 5.88
CA ARG A 108 4.26 9.27 6.38
C ARG A 108 4.65 7.87 6.85
N ASN A 109 3.80 7.20 7.61
CA ASN A 109 4.08 5.85 8.10
C ASN A 109 4.31 4.87 6.94
N ALA A 110 3.47 4.93 5.89
CA ALA A 110 3.64 4.12 4.68
C ALA A 110 4.94 4.46 3.94
N PHE A 111 5.27 5.75 3.77
CA PHE A 111 6.51 6.16 3.12
C PHE A 111 7.75 5.62 3.84
N VAL A 112 7.79 5.73 5.17
CA VAL A 112 8.90 5.20 5.99
C VAL A 112 8.95 3.69 5.93
N TRP A 113 7.80 3.02 6.02
CA TRP A 113 7.72 1.57 5.94
C TRP A 113 8.24 1.06 4.58
N LEU A 114 7.76 1.64 3.48
CA LEU A 114 8.21 1.31 2.12
C LEU A 114 9.70 1.59 1.93
N THR A 115 10.21 2.72 2.45
CA THR A 115 11.64 3.03 2.40
C THR A 115 12.47 1.99 3.12
N SER A 116 12.01 1.50 4.27
CA SER A 116 12.69 0.46 5.02
C SER A 116 12.61 -0.90 4.32
N PHE A 117 11.46 -1.24 3.75
CA PHE A 117 11.23 -2.51 3.05
C PHE A 117 12.08 -2.59 1.78
N LEU A 118 11.99 -1.57 0.92
CA LEU A 118 12.64 -1.57 -0.38
C LEU A 118 14.18 -1.47 -0.28
N ALA A 119 14.71 -1.05 0.87
CA ALA A 119 16.16 -1.07 1.10
C ALA A 119 16.78 -2.47 0.94
N ASP A 120 16.01 -3.52 1.22
CA ASP A 120 16.45 -4.91 1.13
C ASP A 120 15.72 -5.70 0.01
N ASP A 121 14.47 -5.36 -0.31
CA ASP A 121 13.58 -6.18 -1.15
C ASP A 121 13.12 -5.53 -2.47
N GLU A 122 13.72 -4.41 -2.89
CA GLU A 122 13.41 -3.79 -4.19
C GLU A 122 13.63 -4.76 -5.36
N ASP A 123 14.75 -5.51 -5.35
CA ASP A 123 15.09 -6.46 -6.40
C ASP A 123 14.04 -7.58 -6.54
N TRP A 124 13.47 -8.03 -5.42
CA TRP A 124 12.41 -9.02 -5.40
C TRP A 124 11.10 -8.46 -5.95
N CYS A 125 10.72 -7.24 -5.55
CA CYS A 125 9.52 -6.56 -6.05
C CYS A 125 9.55 -6.35 -7.57
N LEU A 126 10.74 -6.20 -8.14
CA LEU A 126 10.99 -6.09 -9.57
C LEU A 126 11.23 -7.43 -10.27
N SER A 127 10.99 -8.54 -9.55
CA SER A 127 11.11 -9.91 -10.03
C SER A 127 12.46 -10.23 -10.67
N LYS A 128 13.54 -9.71 -10.06
CA LYS A 128 14.89 -10.12 -10.43
C LYS A 128 15.13 -11.54 -9.93
N ASN A 129 15.97 -12.28 -10.67
CA ASN A 129 16.33 -13.69 -10.43
C ASN A 129 15.31 -14.71 -10.96
N CYS A 130 15.48 -15.96 -10.53
CA CYS A 130 14.73 -17.09 -11.04
C CYS A 130 13.23 -17.00 -10.67
N PRO A 131 12.29 -17.36 -11.56
CA PRO A 131 10.85 -17.24 -11.28
C PRO A 131 10.43 -17.97 -9.99
N ALA A 132 10.91 -19.19 -9.77
CA ALA A 132 10.61 -19.95 -8.56
C ALA A 132 11.12 -19.29 -7.27
N CYS A 133 12.32 -18.71 -7.32
CA CYS A 133 12.94 -17.99 -6.21
C CYS A 133 12.08 -16.79 -5.80
N VAL A 134 11.62 -16.01 -6.79
CA VAL A 134 10.76 -14.85 -6.58
C VAL A 134 9.44 -15.27 -5.94
N VAL A 135 8.84 -16.35 -6.43
CA VAL A 135 7.54 -16.83 -5.95
C VAL A 135 7.63 -17.46 -4.56
N GLN A 136 8.70 -18.19 -4.24
CA GLN A 136 8.90 -18.73 -2.88
C GLN A 136 9.14 -17.61 -1.87
N HIS A 137 9.94 -16.61 -2.24
CA HIS A 137 10.28 -15.49 -1.35
C HIS A 137 9.06 -14.70 -0.86
N ALA A 138 7.94 -14.79 -1.58
CA ALA A 138 6.64 -14.25 -1.19
C ALA A 138 6.16 -14.66 0.21
N LEU A 139 6.55 -15.85 0.69
CA LEU A 139 6.12 -16.42 1.96
C LEU A 139 7.25 -16.54 2.99
N ASP A 140 8.45 -15.99 2.71
CA ASP A 140 9.62 -16.14 3.58
C ASP A 140 9.49 -15.37 4.90
N ALA A 141 8.82 -14.21 4.89
CA ALA A 141 8.62 -13.41 6.08
C ALA A 141 7.32 -12.58 6.06
N GLU A 142 6.98 -12.09 7.25
CA GLU A 142 5.71 -11.40 7.51
C GLU A 142 5.54 -10.14 6.67
N PHE A 143 6.63 -9.42 6.39
CA PHE A 143 6.59 -8.15 5.67
C PHE A 143 6.33 -8.35 4.18
N GLN A 144 6.79 -9.46 3.57
CA GLN A 144 6.44 -9.84 2.19
C GLN A 144 4.95 -10.17 2.10
N ILE A 145 4.44 -11.01 3.00
CA ILE A 145 3.02 -11.38 3.07
C ILE A 145 2.15 -10.13 3.24
N ARG A 146 2.55 -9.24 4.17
CA ARG A 146 1.85 -7.97 4.41
C ARG A 146 1.84 -7.09 3.16
N LEU A 147 2.97 -6.97 2.47
CA LEU A 147 3.08 -6.16 1.25
C LEU A 147 2.21 -6.73 0.13
N MET A 148 2.24 -8.04 -0.07
CA MET A 148 1.43 -8.70 -1.10
C MET A 148 -0.06 -8.51 -0.86
N ALA A 149 -0.53 -8.72 0.36
CA ALA A 149 -1.92 -8.48 0.72
C ALA A 149 -2.29 -7.01 0.50
N ALA A 150 -1.44 -6.07 0.93
CA ALA A 150 -1.68 -4.64 0.74
C ALA A 150 -1.68 -4.24 -0.75
N ALA A 151 -0.80 -4.82 -1.57
CA ALA A 151 -0.73 -4.58 -3.00
C ALA A 151 -1.97 -5.13 -3.74
N CYS A 152 -2.47 -6.30 -3.35
CA CYS A 152 -3.72 -6.82 -3.89
C CYS A 152 -4.89 -5.88 -3.57
N LEU A 153 -5.00 -5.42 -2.31
CA LEU A 153 -6.02 -4.45 -1.90
C LEU A 153 -5.89 -3.12 -2.66
N LEU A 154 -4.66 -2.68 -2.94
CA LEU A 154 -4.40 -1.48 -3.74
C LEU A 154 -4.86 -1.68 -5.19
N SER A 155 -4.66 -2.86 -5.78
CA SER A 155 -5.14 -3.20 -7.13
C SER A 155 -6.66 -3.18 -7.25
N CYS A 156 -7.38 -3.43 -6.15
CA CYS A 156 -8.84 -3.38 -6.08
C CYS A 156 -9.40 -1.97 -5.90
N ALA A 157 -8.56 -0.99 -5.52
CA ALA A 157 -9.02 0.37 -5.30
C ALA A 157 -9.54 0.96 -6.62
N LYS A 158 -10.78 1.47 -6.61
CA LYS A 158 -11.39 2.10 -7.79
C LYS A 158 -10.59 3.34 -8.19
N GLY A 159 -9.81 3.22 -9.26
CA GLY A 159 -9.27 4.35 -10.00
C GLY A 159 -10.38 5.14 -10.73
N PRO A 160 -10.06 6.34 -11.28
CA PRO A 160 -10.90 7.00 -12.27
C PRO A 160 -11.17 6.06 -13.44
N GLU A 161 -12.22 6.35 -14.19
CA GLU A 161 -12.59 5.63 -15.41
C GLU A 161 -11.33 5.31 -16.26
N PRO A 162 -11.24 4.10 -16.83
CA PRO A 162 -10.07 3.71 -17.60
C PRO A 162 -9.83 4.75 -18.70
N GLY A 163 -8.66 5.40 -18.68
CA GLY A 163 -8.22 6.24 -19.79
C GLY A 163 -8.04 5.40 -21.06
N ASP A 164 -7.77 6.06 -22.20
CA ASP A 164 -7.51 5.41 -23.50
C ASP A 164 -6.22 4.55 -23.48
N GLY A 165 -6.23 3.39 -22.84
CA GLY A 165 -5.09 2.47 -22.86
C GLY A 165 -5.33 1.18 -22.09
N PRO A 166 -4.53 0.14 -22.37
CA PRO A 166 -4.64 -1.15 -21.70
C PRO A 166 -4.34 -1.01 -20.21
N THR A 167 -5.16 -1.64 -19.39
CA THR A 167 -5.04 -1.60 -17.93
C THR A 167 -4.85 -3.00 -17.36
N LEU A 168 -4.09 -3.11 -16.28
CA LEU A 168 -4.00 -4.38 -15.55
C LEU A 168 -5.37 -4.75 -14.93
N PRO A 169 -5.65 -6.06 -14.81
CA PRO A 169 -6.88 -6.53 -14.20
C PRO A 169 -6.85 -6.29 -12.69
N SER A 170 -8.00 -6.46 -12.03
CA SER A 170 -8.03 -6.54 -10.57
C SER A 170 -7.41 -7.88 -10.14
N PHE A 171 -6.55 -7.83 -9.13
CA PHE A 171 -5.93 -9.02 -8.54
C PHE A 171 -6.59 -9.42 -7.21
N ASP A 172 -7.86 -9.05 -7.00
CA ASP A 172 -8.66 -9.46 -5.84
C ASP A 172 -8.64 -10.98 -5.62
N PHE A 173 -8.67 -11.75 -6.71
CA PHE A 173 -8.61 -13.20 -6.66
C PHE A 173 -7.34 -13.72 -5.95
N PHE A 174 -6.25 -12.95 -6.03
CA PHE A 174 -4.97 -13.34 -5.47
C PHE A 174 -4.94 -13.24 -3.94
N LEU A 175 -5.80 -12.42 -3.30
CA LEU A 175 -5.97 -12.43 -1.84
C LEU A 175 -6.48 -13.78 -1.34
N ARG A 176 -7.39 -14.41 -2.09
CA ARG A 176 -7.89 -15.76 -1.77
C ARG A 176 -6.76 -16.77 -1.89
N SER A 177 -6.00 -16.70 -2.99
CA SER A 177 -4.84 -17.58 -3.18
C SER A 177 -3.77 -17.41 -2.10
N LEU A 178 -3.50 -16.19 -1.64
CA LEU A 178 -2.54 -15.92 -0.57
C LEU A 178 -3.03 -16.52 0.76
N ARG A 179 -4.32 -16.36 1.08
CA ARG A 179 -4.93 -16.95 2.26
C ARG A 179 -4.85 -18.48 2.26
N ASP A 180 -5.17 -19.09 1.13
CA ASP A 180 -5.10 -20.55 0.97
C ASP A 180 -3.65 -21.05 1.07
N ALA A 181 -2.69 -20.31 0.48
CA ALA A 181 -1.27 -20.64 0.59
C ALA A 181 -0.78 -20.61 2.05
N LEU A 182 -1.12 -19.57 2.81
CA LEU A 182 -0.75 -19.47 4.24
C LEU A 182 -1.39 -20.58 5.09
N LYS A 183 -2.61 -20.98 4.75
CA LYS A 183 -3.33 -22.03 5.48
C LYS A 183 -2.62 -23.37 5.40
N GLU A 184 -2.09 -23.70 4.22
CA GLU A 184 -1.37 -24.95 3.97
C GLU A 184 0.13 -24.85 4.30
N ASP A 185 0.63 -23.66 4.64
CA ASP A 185 2.03 -23.42 4.97
C ASP A 185 2.37 -23.86 6.40
N GLU A 186 3.47 -24.61 6.55
CA GLU A 186 3.90 -25.17 7.84
C GLU A 186 4.40 -24.11 8.84
N LEU A 187 4.91 -22.98 8.36
CA LEU A 187 5.46 -21.90 9.17
C LEU A 187 4.35 -20.97 9.69
N TRP A 188 3.39 -20.62 8.82
CA TRP A 188 2.36 -19.62 9.12
C TRP A 188 1.06 -20.24 9.66
N GLY A 189 0.52 -21.22 8.93
CA GLY A 189 -0.70 -21.92 9.28
C GLY A 189 -2.02 -21.15 9.07
N PRO A 190 -3.15 -21.80 9.37
CA PRO A 190 -4.51 -21.36 9.01
C PRO A 190 -4.93 -20.00 9.56
N ASP A 191 -4.49 -19.65 10.77
CA ASP A 191 -4.97 -18.46 11.48
C ASP A 191 -4.11 -17.22 11.18
N TYR A 192 -3.01 -17.37 10.43
CA TYR A 192 -2.06 -16.28 10.23
C TYR A 192 -2.61 -15.16 9.37
N TYR A 193 -3.48 -15.49 8.40
CA TYR A 193 -4.07 -14.48 7.54
C TYR A 193 -4.95 -13.49 8.33
N GLU A 194 -5.70 -13.96 9.33
CA GLU A 194 -6.51 -13.09 10.20
C GLU A 194 -5.64 -12.12 11.03
N TYR A 195 -4.42 -12.54 11.36
CA TYR A 195 -3.45 -11.70 12.07
C TYR A 195 -2.81 -10.63 11.16
N ILE A 196 -2.51 -10.98 9.90
CA ILE A 196 -1.82 -10.09 8.96
C ILE A 196 -2.75 -9.12 8.24
N GLU A 197 -4.01 -9.51 8.00
CA GLU A 197 -4.99 -8.75 7.24
C GLU A 197 -5.17 -7.31 7.75
N PRO A 198 -5.39 -7.04 9.06
CA PRO A 198 -5.54 -5.67 9.55
C PRO A 198 -4.31 -4.79 9.32
N LYS A 199 -3.10 -5.39 9.31
CA LYS A 199 -1.85 -4.67 9.03
C LYS A 199 -1.68 -4.38 7.54
N ALA A 200 -2.12 -5.30 6.68
CA ALA A 200 -2.15 -5.11 5.24
C ALA A 200 -3.15 -4.02 4.85
N GLU A 201 -4.32 -3.98 5.50
CA GLU A 201 -5.31 -2.92 5.33
C GLU A 201 -4.77 -1.55 5.77
N ASP A 202 -4.08 -1.48 6.92
CA ASP A 202 -3.47 -0.23 7.39
C ASP A 202 -2.37 0.26 6.45
N LEU A 203 -1.54 -0.66 5.94
CA LEU A 203 -0.52 -0.33 4.93
C LEU A 203 -1.16 0.17 3.63
N ASN A 204 -2.18 -0.51 3.11
CA ASN A 204 -2.93 -0.07 1.93
C ASN A 204 -3.53 1.33 2.13
N MET A 205 -4.21 1.57 3.26
CA MET A 205 -4.73 2.90 3.61
C MET A 205 -3.62 3.96 3.64
N GLY A 206 -2.46 3.60 4.20
CA GLY A 206 -1.29 4.47 4.22
C GLY A 206 -0.71 4.75 2.84
N MET A 207 -0.64 3.76 1.95
CA MET A 207 -0.21 3.94 0.56
C MET A 207 -1.16 4.86 -0.20
N GLN A 208 -2.48 4.70 -0.03
CA GLN A 208 -3.46 5.59 -0.66
C GLN A 208 -3.40 7.02 -0.08
N ASP A 209 -3.16 7.19 1.21
CA ASP A 209 -2.95 8.52 1.81
C ASP A 209 -1.65 9.16 1.29
N LEU A 210 -0.58 8.36 1.15
CA LEU A 210 0.69 8.79 0.56
C LEU A 210 0.49 9.27 -0.89
N MET A 211 -0.24 8.52 -1.72
CA MET A 211 -0.61 8.90 -3.09
C MET A 211 -1.31 10.27 -3.13
N ARG A 212 -2.37 10.44 -2.31
CA ARG A 212 -3.13 11.71 -2.24
C ARG A 212 -2.29 12.88 -1.74
N GLN A 213 -1.38 12.65 -0.80
CA GLN A 213 -0.48 13.70 -0.32
C GLN A 213 0.53 14.07 -1.40
N CYS A 214 1.06 13.08 -2.13
CA CYS A 214 1.97 13.29 -3.26
C CYS A 214 1.33 14.19 -4.34
N GLU A 215 0.11 13.87 -4.77
CA GLU A 215 -0.66 14.71 -5.71
C GLU A 215 -0.76 16.18 -5.24
N LYS A 216 -1.07 16.40 -3.96
CA LYS A 216 -1.17 17.75 -3.39
C LYS A 216 0.15 18.50 -3.41
N LEU A 217 1.26 17.81 -3.15
CA LEU A 217 2.59 18.42 -3.20
C LEU A 217 2.95 18.84 -4.63
N GLU A 218 2.67 17.99 -5.63
CA GLU A 218 2.91 18.31 -7.03
C GLU A 218 2.08 19.50 -7.52
N LEU A 219 0.79 19.55 -7.18
CA LEU A 219 -0.07 20.69 -7.48
C LEU A 219 0.45 21.98 -6.85
N ALA A 220 0.92 21.92 -5.60
CA ALA A 220 1.50 23.08 -4.91
C ALA A 220 2.82 23.57 -5.54
N MET A 221 3.54 22.70 -6.24
CA MET A 221 4.78 23.02 -6.95
C MET A 221 4.56 23.54 -8.38
N THR A 222 3.34 23.44 -8.90
CA THR A 222 3.02 23.89 -10.26
C THR A 222 2.81 25.41 -10.27
N PRO A 223 3.55 26.19 -11.07
CA PRO A 223 3.38 27.65 -11.11
C PRO A 223 1.98 28.05 -11.60
N PRO A 224 1.38 29.13 -11.06
CA PRO A 224 0.16 29.69 -11.63
C PRO A 224 0.48 30.39 -12.95
N GLY A 225 0.11 29.80 -14.09
CA GLY A 225 0.03 30.53 -15.37
C GLY A 225 0.69 29.95 -16.63
N THR A 226 0.94 28.65 -16.75
CA THR A 226 1.24 28.07 -18.08
C THR A 226 -0.05 27.79 -18.85
N PRO A 227 -0.22 28.33 -20.08
CA PRO A 227 -1.40 28.09 -20.91
C PRO A 227 -1.58 26.60 -21.20
N GLU A 228 -2.84 26.18 -21.32
CA GLU A 228 -3.39 24.82 -21.29
C GLU A 228 -2.95 23.85 -22.41
N ASP A 229 -1.81 24.07 -23.09
CA ASP A 229 -1.42 23.29 -24.29
C ASP A 229 -0.32 22.26 -24.03
N THR A 230 -0.04 21.88 -22.78
CA THR A 230 0.79 20.71 -22.51
C THR A 230 0.18 19.92 -21.37
N PRO A 231 -0.36 18.71 -21.62
CA PRO A 231 -0.77 17.85 -20.53
C PRO A 231 0.48 17.55 -19.71
N LEU A 232 0.57 18.16 -18.53
CA LEU A 232 1.48 17.72 -17.49
C LEU A 232 1.23 16.22 -17.29
N PRO A 233 2.27 15.40 -17.01
CA PRO A 233 2.08 13.99 -16.68
C PRO A 233 1.23 13.94 -15.40
N SER A 234 -0.07 13.83 -15.59
CA SER A 234 -1.08 13.82 -14.55
C SER A 234 -0.91 12.54 -13.74
N PHE A 235 -1.16 12.64 -12.44
CA PHE A 235 -1.29 11.51 -11.54
C PHE A 235 -2.41 10.52 -11.94
N SER A 236 -3.17 10.85 -12.99
CA SER A 236 -3.91 9.86 -13.78
C SER A 236 -3.05 8.65 -14.16
N TYR A 237 -1.72 8.74 -14.16
CA TYR A 237 -0.83 7.61 -14.40
C TYR A 237 -0.77 6.55 -13.28
N PHE A 238 -1.10 6.86 -12.03
CA PHE A 238 -1.23 5.86 -10.94
C PHE A 238 -2.67 5.64 -10.53
N SER A 239 -3.50 6.67 -10.72
CA SER A 239 -4.92 6.68 -10.40
C SER A 239 -5.72 5.96 -11.48
N GLU A 240 -5.49 6.25 -12.77
CA GLU A 240 -6.00 5.40 -13.84
C GLU A 240 -5.25 4.09 -13.74
N ARG A 241 -5.95 3.00 -13.96
CA ARG A 241 -5.43 1.63 -14.01
C ARG A 241 -4.39 1.43 -15.15
N ARG A 242 -3.89 2.53 -15.75
CA ARG A 242 -2.65 2.65 -16.52
C ARG A 242 -1.45 2.53 -15.59
N MET A 243 -1.26 1.34 -15.03
CA MET A 243 0.08 0.92 -14.58
C MET A 243 0.92 0.72 -15.84
N SER A 244 1.29 1.82 -16.48
CA SER A 244 2.14 1.80 -17.65
C SER A 244 3.49 1.27 -17.22
N LEU A 245 4.07 0.45 -18.11
CA LEU A 245 5.21 -0.45 -17.98
C LEU A 245 6.52 0.28 -17.61
N MET A 246 6.48 1.15 -16.62
CA MET A 246 7.62 2.00 -16.28
C MET A 246 8.70 1.14 -15.69
N THR A 247 9.83 1.20 -16.37
CA THR A 247 11.12 0.79 -15.86
C THR A 247 11.41 1.59 -14.58
N PRO A 248 11.66 0.92 -13.44
CA PRO A 248 12.07 1.56 -12.20
C PRO A 248 13.33 2.39 -12.44
N THR A 249 13.35 3.61 -11.91
CA THR A 249 14.53 4.47 -12.06
C THR A 249 15.38 4.29 -10.81
N LYS A 250 16.48 3.51 -10.91
CA LYS A 250 17.43 3.27 -9.78
C LYS A 250 17.65 4.55 -8.96
N THR A 251 17.01 4.65 -7.80
CA THR A 251 17.28 5.71 -6.84
C THR A 251 18.49 5.31 -6.00
N ILE A 252 19.47 6.21 -5.95
CA ILE A 252 20.77 5.97 -5.30
C ILE A 252 20.61 6.25 -3.80
N TYR A 253 20.31 5.23 -3.01
CA TYR A 253 20.57 5.28 -1.56
C TYR A 253 21.72 4.33 -1.19
N PRO A 254 22.70 4.78 -0.40
CA PRO A 254 23.78 3.91 0.05
C PRO A 254 23.26 2.91 1.09
N ARG A 255 23.31 1.63 0.72
CA ARG A 255 23.04 0.44 1.55
C ARG A 255 23.74 0.53 2.91
N ARG A 256 23.00 0.61 4.02
CA ARG A 256 23.58 0.56 5.38
C ARG A 256 23.72 -0.90 5.83
N GLN A 257 24.95 -1.41 5.85
CA GLN A 257 25.28 -2.66 6.53
C GLN A 257 25.22 -2.45 8.06
N SER A 258 24.47 -3.29 8.76
CA SER A 258 24.31 -3.28 10.23
C SER A 258 24.91 -4.53 10.83
N VAL A 259 25.88 -4.39 11.74
CA VAL A 259 26.11 -5.31 12.88
C VAL A 259 26.82 -4.56 14.02
N VAL A 260 26.21 -4.39 15.21
CA VAL A 260 26.88 -4.50 16.53
C VAL A 260 25.85 -4.76 17.66
N PRO A 261 25.99 -5.81 18.49
CA PRO A 261 25.17 -6.03 19.69
C PRO A 261 25.70 -5.29 20.93
N GLY A 262 24.81 -4.72 21.76
CA GLY A 262 25.13 -4.33 23.16
C GLY A 262 24.91 -2.86 23.57
N ILE A 263 24.17 -2.04 22.81
CA ILE A 263 23.98 -0.62 23.14
C ILE A 263 22.71 -0.43 23.99
N THR A 264 22.85 0.06 25.22
CA THR A 264 21.71 0.53 26.02
C THR A 264 21.14 1.81 25.38
N ILE A 265 19.93 1.70 24.82
CA ILE A 265 19.26 2.79 24.11
C ILE A 265 18.84 3.87 25.13
N LYS A 266 19.63 4.95 25.20
CA LYS A 266 19.20 6.17 25.90
C LYS A 266 18.14 6.87 25.06
N ARG A 267 16.99 7.19 25.66
CA ARG A 267 15.91 7.96 24.98
C ARG A 267 16.49 9.23 24.36
N SER A 268 16.26 9.39 23.06
CA SER A 268 16.76 10.53 22.28
C SER A 268 16.18 11.84 22.80
N LYS A 269 16.88 12.96 22.54
CA LYS A 269 16.36 14.30 22.88
C LYS A 269 14.99 14.54 22.23
N LEU A 270 14.75 13.96 21.05
CA LEU A 270 13.48 13.99 20.34
C LEU A 270 12.36 13.24 21.09
N ALA A 271 12.64 12.05 21.64
CA ALA A 271 11.67 11.31 22.44
C ALA A 271 11.25 12.07 23.70
N LYS A 272 12.17 12.86 24.30
CA LYS A 272 11.86 13.74 25.43
C LYS A 272 10.99 14.93 25.02
N VAL A 273 11.22 15.49 23.84
CA VAL A 273 10.41 16.59 23.29
C VAL A 273 9.02 16.11 22.89
N GLN A 274 8.91 14.92 22.28
CA GLN A 274 7.62 14.30 21.93
C GLN A 274 6.79 13.96 23.18
N MET A 275 7.41 13.43 24.24
CA MET A 275 6.71 13.22 25.51
C MET A 275 6.23 14.54 26.14
N LYS A 276 7.04 15.62 26.07
CA LYS A 276 6.63 16.93 26.57
C LYS A 276 5.47 17.52 25.77
N MET A 277 5.50 17.39 24.44
CA MET A 277 4.47 17.88 23.54
C MET A 277 3.14 17.12 23.73
N ALA A 278 3.19 15.80 23.90
CA ALA A 278 2.01 14.99 24.21
C ALA A 278 1.39 15.39 25.56
N GLN A 279 2.21 15.71 26.56
CA GLN A 279 1.74 16.17 27.86
C GLN A 279 1.12 17.58 27.80
N GLU A 280 1.65 18.46 26.94
CA GLU A 280 1.08 19.79 26.69
C GLU A 280 -0.26 19.70 25.93
N GLU A 281 -0.39 18.76 24.97
CA GLU A 281 -1.64 18.49 24.25
C GLU A 281 -2.74 17.96 25.19
N GLU A 282 -2.39 17.04 26.10
CA GLU A 282 -3.31 16.52 27.10
C GLU A 282 -3.80 17.63 28.05
N GLN A 283 -2.91 18.50 28.51
CA GLN A 283 -3.27 19.66 29.33
C GLN A 283 -4.16 20.65 28.57
N TRP A 284 -3.87 20.87 27.29
CA TRP A 284 -4.69 21.74 26.45
C TRP A 284 -6.09 21.16 26.25
N LEU A 285 -6.22 19.87 25.95
CA LEU A 285 -7.50 19.16 25.83
C LEU A 285 -8.30 19.21 27.13
N GLN A 286 -7.66 18.99 28.28
CA GLN A 286 -8.33 19.11 29.59
C GLN A 286 -8.85 20.53 29.82
N SER A 287 -8.04 21.55 29.51
CA SER A 287 -8.47 22.95 29.64
C SER A 287 -9.61 23.31 28.67
N PHE A 288 -9.61 22.78 27.45
CA PHE A 288 -10.67 22.97 26.47
C PHE A 288 -11.99 22.34 26.94
N VAL A 289 -11.95 21.09 27.41
CA VAL A 289 -13.12 20.40 27.97
C VAL A 289 -13.65 21.14 29.20
N GLN A 290 -12.78 21.62 30.09
CA GLN A 290 -13.18 22.37 31.27
C GLN A 290 -13.83 23.72 30.90
N ASN A 291 -13.26 24.43 29.92
CA ASN A 291 -13.83 25.68 29.42
C ASN A 291 -15.18 25.45 28.72
N ALA A 292 -15.30 24.39 27.91
CA ALA A 292 -16.57 24.00 27.29
C ALA A 292 -17.62 23.65 28.36
N TRP A 293 -17.23 22.94 29.42
CA TRP A 293 -18.11 22.59 30.54
C TRP A 293 -18.58 23.81 31.34
N GLN A 294 -17.69 24.78 31.59
CA GLN A 294 -18.06 26.04 32.24
C GLN A 294 -18.98 26.91 31.37
N THR A 295 -18.76 26.91 30.05
CA THR A 295 -19.57 27.68 29.09
C THR A 295 -20.97 27.10 28.93
N LEU A 296 -21.12 25.77 29.03
CA LEU A 296 -22.39 25.07 28.92
C LEU A 296 -23.23 25.06 30.21
N ASN A 297 -22.73 25.67 31.28
CA ASN A 297 -23.36 25.90 32.59
C ASN A 297 -24.67 25.08 32.81
N PRO A 298 -24.57 23.79 33.20
CA PRO A 298 -25.71 22.86 33.22
C PRO A 298 -26.83 23.24 34.21
N PHE A 299 -26.69 24.33 34.95
CA PHE A 299 -27.70 24.89 35.86
C PHE A 299 -28.43 26.14 35.31
N GLN A 300 -28.15 26.59 34.08
CA GLN A 300 -28.81 27.75 33.45
C GLN A 300 -29.63 27.43 32.20
N ILE A 301 -29.87 26.15 31.88
CA ILE A 301 -30.88 25.77 30.90
C ILE A 301 -32.27 25.93 31.55
N GLN A 302 -32.79 27.16 31.60
CA GLN A 302 -34.21 27.39 31.81
C GLN A 302 -34.95 26.93 30.55
N MET A 303 -35.64 25.79 30.66
CA MET A 303 -36.67 25.44 29.68
C MET A 303 -37.73 26.55 29.64
N PRO A 304 -38.17 27.02 28.46
CA PRO A 304 -39.27 27.96 28.38
C PRO A 304 -40.53 27.32 28.99
N SER A 305 -41.05 27.95 30.04
CA SER A 305 -42.35 27.63 30.62
C SER A 305 -43.43 27.74 29.54
N MET A 306 -44.11 26.62 29.27
CA MET A 306 -45.28 26.51 28.38
C MET A 306 -46.52 27.18 28.99
N ASN A 307 -46.48 28.49 29.28
CA ASN A 307 -47.65 29.23 29.78
C ASN A 307 -47.80 30.65 29.20
N THR A 308 -47.09 31.00 28.13
CA THR A 308 -47.22 32.34 27.49
C THR A 308 -47.74 32.28 26.06
N ILE A 309 -48.63 31.33 25.75
CA ILE A 309 -49.36 31.29 24.47
C ILE A 309 -50.72 32.04 24.55
N ALA A 310 -51.15 32.52 25.71
CA ALA A 310 -52.41 33.26 25.84
C ALA A 310 -52.20 34.67 26.40
N ARG A 311 -51.80 35.64 25.54
CA ARG A 311 -52.16 37.08 25.59
C ARG A 311 -51.19 37.90 24.74
N ARG A 312 -51.44 37.97 23.43
CA ARG A 312 -51.10 39.13 22.60
C ARG A 312 -51.92 39.12 21.30
N MET A 313 -53.24 39.02 21.45
CA MET A 313 -54.18 39.59 20.49
C MET A 313 -55.02 40.59 21.25
N SER A 314 -54.68 41.87 21.17
CA SER A 314 -55.64 42.98 21.09
C SER A 314 -54.89 44.31 21.08
N LEU A 315 -55.39 45.23 20.26
CA LEU A 315 -55.14 46.67 20.22
C LEU A 315 -53.92 47.17 19.42
N VAL A 316 -54.03 47.08 18.09
CA VAL A 316 -53.75 48.27 17.25
C VAL A 316 -55.11 48.95 17.03
N ALA A 317 -55.33 50.06 17.73
CA ALA A 317 -56.30 51.07 17.33
C ALA A 317 -55.51 52.24 16.74
N GLY A 318 -55.91 52.69 15.56
CA GLY A 318 -55.71 54.06 15.10
C GLY A 318 -57.08 54.61 14.68
N PRO A 319 -57.23 55.92 14.43
CA PRO A 319 -56.32 57.03 14.70
C PRO A 319 -56.59 57.74 16.05
#